data_AF-A0A176S2B8-F1
#
_entry.id   AF-A0A176S2B8-F1
#
_cell.length_a   1.000
_cell.length_b   1.000
_cell.length_c   1.000
_cell.angle_alpha   90.00
_cell.angle_beta   90.00
_cell.angle_gamma   90.00
#
_symmetry.space_group_name_H-M   'P 1'
#
loop_
_entity.id
_entity.type
_entity.pdbx_description
1 polymer ?
#
loop_
_entity_poly.entity_id
_entity_poly.type
_entity_poly.pdbx_seq_one_letter_code
_entity_poly.pdbx_strand_id
1 'polypeptide(L)'
;GGFNNPDLNQRDLFSACNAMIESSNELDGQRGSATDRSLGLSEQELAAALQDLAHEEIITQGTMATETSSAQQANIDMRLSQLLGKVPSISVTGLQFKQNGKTLMADALGFKYGQRGGAAGDGDAGWRKLGVFINGSIGFGEKEGTDREDAFDFDTSGITVGVDYRLTNQFVLGVAAGYNKLGSDIVHTASVSGGSVDADGYSLSGYGLYYLDNFYVNGVITYTSNDYDIERRVVILSNNPSIPTINRTASANTDSDQIAFSATAGYELSREAWTFGPYARLDYLDVDIDGYTETGAGGLNLQVN
;
A
#
# COMPACT_ATOMS: atom_id res chain seq x y z
N GLY A 1 14.88 -18.89 -18.99
CA GLY A 1 13.85 -19.95 -18.98
C GLY A 1 14.30 -21.07 -18.06
N GLY A 2 13.99 -20.96 -16.77
CA GLY A 2 14.26 -22.02 -15.80
C GLY A 2 13.23 -23.12 -15.97
N PHE A 3 13.68 -24.35 -16.17
CA PHE A 3 12.81 -25.52 -16.28
C PHE A 3 12.21 -25.83 -14.90
N ASN A 4 10.91 -25.57 -14.72
CA ASN A 4 10.12 -26.13 -13.63
C ASN A 4 10.06 -27.65 -13.80
N ASN A 5 11.01 -28.38 -13.21
CA ASN A 5 10.94 -29.83 -13.11
C ASN A 5 10.33 -30.20 -11.74
N PRO A 6 9.04 -30.58 -11.69
CA PRO A 6 8.34 -30.80 -10.43
C PRO A 6 9.01 -31.87 -9.55
N ASP A 7 9.62 -32.90 -10.15
CA ASP A 7 10.33 -33.95 -9.42
C ASP A 7 11.63 -33.44 -8.75
N LEU A 8 12.31 -32.46 -9.37
CA LEU A 8 13.49 -31.85 -8.78
C LEU A 8 13.12 -30.88 -7.65
N ASN A 9 12.07 -30.07 -7.85
CA ASN A 9 11.60 -29.13 -6.84
C ASN A 9 11.05 -29.85 -5.61
N GLN A 10 10.29 -30.95 -5.78
CA GLN A 10 9.82 -31.75 -4.65
C GLN A 10 10.97 -32.38 -3.86
N ARG A 11 12.00 -32.87 -4.55
CA ARG A 11 13.19 -33.45 -3.88
C ARG A 11 14.03 -32.40 -3.16
N ASP A 12 14.14 -31.22 -3.74
CA ASP A 12 14.84 -30.08 -3.16
C ASP A 12 14.11 -29.57 -1.91
N LEU A 13 12.78 -29.37 -1.98
CA LEU A 13 11.94 -29.04 -0.83
C LEU A 13 12.07 -30.10 0.27
N PHE A 14 11.92 -31.38 -0.10
CA PHE A 14 12.07 -32.49 0.85
C PHE A 14 13.44 -32.47 1.53
N SER A 15 14.51 -32.18 0.78
CA SER A 15 15.87 -32.10 1.33
C SER A 15 16.00 -30.95 2.34
N ALA A 16 15.47 -29.77 2.01
CA ALA A 16 15.52 -28.60 2.90
C ALA A 16 14.69 -28.83 4.18
N CYS A 17 13.45 -29.29 4.05
CA CYS A 17 12.58 -29.60 5.18
C CYS A 17 13.16 -30.70 6.07
N ASN A 18 13.68 -31.78 5.47
CA ASN A 18 14.28 -32.86 6.23
C ASN A 18 15.51 -32.38 7.01
N ALA A 19 16.35 -31.50 6.44
CA ALA A 19 17.52 -30.99 7.15
C ALA A 19 17.13 -30.15 8.39
N MET A 20 16.07 -29.34 8.31
CA MET A 20 15.53 -28.61 9.47
C MET A 20 14.91 -29.53 10.51
N ILE A 21 14.16 -30.55 10.10
CA ILE A 21 13.60 -31.57 11.02
C ILE A 21 14.71 -32.27 11.78
N GLU A 22 15.77 -32.69 11.09
CA GLU A 22 16.91 -33.36 11.76
C GLU A 22 17.71 -32.41 12.66
N SER A 23 17.73 -31.10 12.34
CA SER A 23 18.29 -30.08 13.22
C SER A 23 17.47 -29.93 14.50
N SER A 24 16.14 -29.97 14.40
CA SER A 24 15.24 -29.99 15.56
C SER A 24 15.44 -31.24 16.41
N ASN A 25 15.55 -32.41 15.80
CA ASN A 25 15.77 -33.68 16.50
C ASN A 25 17.10 -33.69 17.27
N GLU A 26 18.16 -33.09 16.70
CA GLU A 26 19.45 -32.93 17.35
C GLU A 26 19.35 -32.02 18.60
N LEU A 27 18.64 -30.88 18.50
CA LEU A 27 18.41 -29.97 19.61
C LEU A 27 17.59 -30.61 20.74
N ASP A 28 16.60 -31.44 20.40
CA ASP A 28 15.78 -32.19 21.37
C ASP A 28 16.52 -33.39 22.03
N GLY A 29 17.79 -33.62 21.66
CA GLY A 29 18.61 -34.67 22.25
C GLY A 29 18.22 -36.09 21.81
N GLN A 30 17.45 -36.25 20.72
CA GLN A 30 17.16 -37.55 20.14
C GLN A 30 18.42 -38.11 19.44
N ARG A 31 19.13 -39.05 20.07
CA ARG A 31 20.34 -39.67 19.50
C ARG A 31 20.02 -40.94 18.67
N GLY A 32 20.26 -40.86 17.36
CA GLY A 32 20.18 -41.96 16.37
C GLY A 32 20.74 -41.53 15.01
N SER A 33 20.83 -42.43 14.01
CA SER A 33 21.44 -42.19 12.67
C SER A 33 20.69 -41.19 11.77
N ALA A 34 19.81 -40.37 12.35
CA ALA A 34 18.97 -39.40 11.66
C ALA A 34 19.60 -37.99 11.64
N THR A 35 20.54 -37.68 12.55
CA THR A 35 21.18 -36.36 12.64
C THR A 35 22.27 -36.10 11.59
N ASP A 36 22.63 -37.06 10.73
CA ASP A 36 23.64 -36.88 9.67
C ASP A 36 23.26 -35.76 8.68
N ARG A 37 21.97 -35.44 8.60
CA ARG A 37 21.41 -34.35 7.80
C ARG A 37 21.07 -33.09 8.59
N SER A 38 21.37 -33.06 9.88
CA SER A 38 21.24 -31.85 10.67
C SER A 38 22.14 -30.75 10.11
N LEU A 39 21.62 -29.52 10.13
CA LEU A 39 22.33 -28.31 9.75
C LEU A 39 23.26 -27.81 10.86
N GLY A 40 23.20 -28.39 12.07
CA GLY A 40 23.99 -27.96 13.23
C GLY A 40 23.60 -26.56 13.73
N LEU A 41 22.34 -26.18 13.56
CA LEU A 41 21.81 -24.89 13.96
C LEU A 41 21.45 -24.87 15.45
N SER A 42 21.62 -23.72 16.10
CA SER A 42 21.01 -23.42 17.39
C SER A 42 19.49 -23.27 17.27
N GLU A 43 18.77 -23.29 18.41
CA GLU A 43 17.33 -23.03 18.45
C GLU A 43 16.95 -21.70 17.77
N GLN A 44 17.77 -20.66 17.97
CA GLN A 44 17.54 -19.33 17.38
C GLN A 44 17.73 -19.33 15.87
N GLU A 45 18.79 -19.97 15.37
CA GLU A 45 19.05 -20.08 13.93
C GLU A 45 18.00 -20.97 13.23
N LEU A 46 17.52 -22.02 13.90
CA LEU A 46 16.44 -22.86 13.38
C LEU A 46 15.12 -22.09 13.34
N ALA A 47 14.80 -21.32 14.38
CA ALA A 47 13.61 -20.46 14.38
C ALA A 47 13.65 -19.42 13.25
N ALA A 48 14.80 -18.78 13.03
CA ALA A 48 15.00 -17.85 11.91
C ALA A 48 14.82 -18.54 10.54
N ALA A 49 15.40 -19.72 10.35
CA ALA A 49 15.24 -20.48 9.11
C ALA A 49 13.79 -20.92 8.84
N LEU A 50 13.00 -21.17 9.90
CA LEU A 50 11.57 -21.45 9.79
C LEU A 50 10.76 -20.19 9.46
N GLN A 51 11.16 -19.04 9.99
CA GLN A 51 10.54 -17.75 9.69
C GLN A 51 10.76 -17.36 8.22
N ASP A 52 11.96 -17.54 7.67
CA ASP A 52 12.28 -17.31 6.24
C ASP A 52 11.46 -18.18 5.26
N LEU A 53 10.84 -19.25 5.74
CA LEU A 53 9.94 -20.09 4.96
C LEU A 53 8.48 -19.67 5.06
N ALA A 54 8.12 -18.85 6.04
CA ALA A 54 6.82 -18.22 6.11
C ALA A 54 6.68 -17.20 4.97
N HIS A 55 5.43 -16.96 4.57
CA HIS A 55 5.09 -16.05 3.49
C HIS A 55 4.56 -14.75 4.08
N GLU A 56 5.47 -13.79 4.29
CA GLU A 56 5.15 -12.56 5.04
C GLU A 56 4.81 -11.39 4.10
N GLU A 57 5.25 -11.45 2.84
CA GLU A 57 5.06 -10.43 1.80
C GLU A 57 3.58 -10.20 1.46
N ILE A 58 2.72 -11.19 1.69
CA ILE A 58 1.27 -11.09 1.45
C ILE A 58 0.62 -10.02 2.34
N ILE A 59 1.14 -9.82 3.55
CA ILE A 59 0.66 -8.80 4.49
C ILE A 59 1.10 -7.41 4.03
N THR A 60 2.32 -7.31 3.47
CA THR A 60 2.86 -6.08 2.88
C THR A 60 2.00 -5.65 1.68
N GLN A 61 1.61 -6.58 0.80
CA GLN A 61 0.71 -6.29 -0.33
C GLN A 61 -0.62 -5.69 0.12
N GLY A 62 -1.27 -6.29 1.14
CA GLY A 62 -2.52 -5.76 1.70
C GLY A 62 -2.38 -4.36 2.33
N THR A 63 -1.23 -4.08 2.95
CA THR A 63 -0.92 -2.77 3.50
C THR A 63 -0.71 -1.74 2.38
N MET A 64 0.10 -2.08 1.37
CA MET A 64 0.34 -1.23 0.20
C MET A 64 -0.96 -0.96 -0.58
N ALA A 65 -1.81 -1.98 -0.72
CA ALA A 65 -3.14 -1.84 -1.31
C ALA A 65 -3.99 -0.80 -0.55
N THR A 66 -4.00 -0.87 0.78
CA THR A 66 -4.75 0.07 1.62
C THR A 66 -4.19 1.49 1.49
N GLU A 67 -2.86 1.63 1.39
CA GLU A 67 -2.21 2.93 1.25
C GLU A 67 -2.45 3.59 -0.11
N THR A 68 -2.44 2.84 -1.22
CA THR A 68 -2.75 3.39 -2.56
C THR A 68 -4.17 3.96 -2.59
N SER A 69 -5.15 3.20 -2.10
CA SER A 69 -6.54 3.64 -1.96
C SER A 69 -6.67 4.87 -1.08
N SER A 70 -6.05 4.84 0.11
CA SER A 70 -6.09 5.95 1.05
C SER A 70 -5.41 7.21 0.52
N ALA A 71 -4.39 7.10 -0.33
CA ALA A 71 -3.71 8.23 -0.95
C ALA A 71 -4.63 8.94 -1.95
N GLN A 72 -5.25 8.18 -2.84
CA GLN A 72 -6.21 8.71 -3.81
C GLN A 72 -7.44 9.33 -3.11
N GLN A 73 -8.00 8.64 -2.12
CA GLN A 73 -9.12 9.12 -1.31
C GLN A 73 -8.82 10.49 -0.67
N ALA A 74 -7.65 10.63 -0.03
CA ALA A 74 -7.23 11.89 0.59
C ALA A 74 -7.06 13.03 -0.42
N ASN A 75 -6.54 12.74 -1.62
CA ASN A 75 -6.43 13.72 -2.69
C ASN A 75 -7.83 14.23 -3.14
N ILE A 76 -8.84 13.35 -3.22
CA ILE A 76 -10.22 13.76 -3.54
C ILE A 76 -10.86 14.53 -2.38
N ASP A 77 -10.65 14.09 -1.15
CA ASP A 77 -11.18 14.77 0.04
C ASP A 77 -10.64 16.20 0.18
N MET A 78 -9.38 16.42 -0.21
CA MET A 78 -8.81 17.76 -0.30
C MET A 78 -9.56 18.62 -1.32
N ARG A 79 -9.86 18.08 -2.51
CA ARG A 79 -10.63 18.80 -3.52
C ARG A 79 -12.06 19.08 -3.04
N LEU A 80 -12.72 18.12 -2.42
CA LEU A 80 -14.06 18.29 -1.83
C LEU A 80 -14.05 19.38 -0.75
N SER A 81 -13.02 19.42 0.11
CA SER A 81 -12.84 20.45 1.12
C SER A 81 -12.58 21.84 0.51
N GLN A 82 -11.88 21.93 -0.62
CA GLN A 82 -11.70 23.18 -1.36
C GLN A 82 -13.03 23.67 -1.97
N LEU A 83 -13.85 22.75 -2.48
CA LEU A 83 -15.19 23.08 -2.96
C LEU A 83 -16.06 23.59 -1.79
N LEU A 84 -15.98 22.96 -0.59
CA LEU A 84 -16.59 23.41 0.69
C LEU A 84 -16.14 24.84 1.03
N GLY A 85 -14.83 25.12 1.02
CA GLY A 85 -14.28 26.44 1.25
C GLY A 85 -14.52 27.46 0.14
N LYS A 86 -15.26 27.12 -0.93
CA LYS A 86 -15.54 27.96 -2.12
C LYS A 86 -14.27 28.52 -2.76
N VAL A 87 -13.19 27.72 -2.78
CA VAL A 87 -11.91 28.05 -3.42
C VAL A 87 -12.12 28.21 -4.95
N PRO A 88 -11.36 29.09 -5.63
CA PRO A 88 -11.50 29.34 -7.08
C PRO A 88 -11.44 28.09 -7.98
N SER A 89 -12.01 28.23 -9.18
CA SER A 89 -12.25 27.16 -10.16
C SER A 89 -11.01 26.39 -10.59
N ILE A 90 -9.83 27.00 -10.59
CA ILE A 90 -8.55 26.34 -10.86
C ILE A 90 -7.78 26.29 -9.55
N SER A 91 -7.52 25.09 -9.03
CA SER A 91 -6.63 24.91 -7.88
C SER A 91 -5.40 24.10 -8.27
N VAL A 92 -4.23 24.68 -8.02
CA VAL A 92 -2.94 23.97 -8.01
C VAL A 92 -2.53 23.99 -6.54
N THR A 93 -3.12 23.10 -5.76
CA THR A 93 -2.87 23.01 -4.32
C THR A 93 -2.41 21.60 -4.00
N GLY A 94 -1.46 21.51 -3.08
CA GLY A 94 -1.45 20.39 -2.16
C GLY A 94 -0.47 19.31 -2.55
N LEU A 95 0.75 19.46 -2.06
CA LEU A 95 1.49 18.31 -1.57
C LEU A 95 0.81 17.89 -0.26
N GLN A 96 0.35 16.65 -0.16
CA GLN A 96 0.03 16.04 1.13
C GLN A 96 1.23 15.25 1.63
N PHE A 97 1.46 15.36 2.95
CA PHE A 97 2.48 14.60 3.66
C PHE A 97 1.75 13.58 4.54
N LYS A 98 2.01 12.30 4.33
CA LYS A 98 1.53 11.25 5.23
C LYS A 98 2.67 10.76 6.12
N GLN A 99 2.42 10.66 7.42
CA GLN A 99 3.32 10.00 8.37
C GLN A 99 2.51 9.06 9.27
N ASN A 100 2.83 7.77 9.25
CA ASN A 100 2.16 6.72 10.05
C ASN A 100 0.63 6.79 9.95
N GLY A 101 0.11 6.82 8.71
CA GLY A 101 -1.34 6.90 8.42
C GLY A 101 -2.00 8.26 8.66
N LYS A 102 -1.30 9.27 9.19
CA LYS A 102 -1.85 10.62 9.40
C LYS A 102 -1.58 11.51 8.19
N THR A 103 -2.64 12.05 7.59
CA THR A 103 -2.53 13.00 6.47
C THR A 103 -2.39 14.42 6.99
N LEU A 104 -1.28 15.08 6.64
CA LEU A 104 -1.03 16.50 6.88
C LEU A 104 -1.09 17.26 5.56
N MET A 105 -1.91 18.31 5.51
CA MET A 105 -1.98 19.18 4.34
C MET A 105 -0.89 20.24 4.43
N ALA A 106 -0.14 20.43 3.33
CA ALA A 106 0.93 21.44 3.27
C ALA A 106 0.46 22.86 3.65
N ASP A 107 -0.79 23.22 3.37
CA ASP A 107 -1.36 24.52 3.75
C ASP A 107 -1.49 24.68 5.28
N ALA A 108 -1.80 23.59 6.00
CA ALA A 108 -1.84 23.57 7.46
C ALA A 108 -0.45 23.69 8.11
N LEU A 109 0.61 23.35 7.37
CA LEU A 109 2.01 23.51 7.76
C LEU A 109 2.61 24.86 7.32
N GLY A 110 1.80 25.76 6.73
CA GLY A 110 2.24 27.07 6.28
C GLY A 110 3.01 27.07 4.95
N PHE A 111 3.10 25.94 4.26
CA PHE A 111 3.68 25.85 2.92
C PHE A 111 2.68 26.39 1.88
N LYS A 112 2.69 27.71 1.70
CA LYS A 112 1.94 28.38 0.63
C LYS A 112 2.75 28.35 -0.66
N TYR A 113 2.61 27.28 -1.45
CA TYR A 113 3.11 27.32 -2.84
C TYR A 113 2.23 28.29 -3.65
N GLY A 114 2.89 29.20 -4.38
CA GLY A 114 2.27 30.41 -4.95
C GLY A 114 1.05 30.13 -5.83
N GLN A 115 -0.14 30.37 -5.27
CA GLN A 115 -1.39 30.45 -6.03
C GLN A 115 -1.41 31.72 -6.89
N ARG A 116 -0.90 31.62 -8.11
CA ARG A 116 -1.21 32.55 -9.20
C ARG A 116 -1.43 31.76 -10.49
N GLY A 117 -2.61 31.15 -10.61
CA GLY A 117 -3.15 30.64 -11.87
C GLY A 117 -4.13 31.65 -12.46
N GLY A 118 -3.82 32.19 -13.63
CA GLY A 118 -4.45 33.39 -14.19
C GLY A 118 -5.92 33.22 -14.58
N ALA A 119 -6.77 34.10 -14.02
CA ALA A 119 -8.04 34.43 -14.65
C ALA A 119 -7.75 35.27 -15.90
N ALA A 120 -7.60 34.64 -17.06
CA ALA A 120 -7.63 35.29 -18.35
C ALA A 120 -8.88 34.81 -19.10
N GLY A 121 -9.92 35.66 -19.12
CA GLY A 121 -11.12 35.42 -19.92
C GLY A 121 -12.39 35.92 -19.26
N ASP A 122 -12.69 37.20 -19.46
CA ASP A 122 -14.07 37.69 -19.43
C ASP A 122 -14.77 37.10 -20.66
N GLY A 123 -15.33 35.90 -20.50
CA GLY A 123 -15.81 35.07 -21.59
C GLY A 123 -16.74 33.96 -21.10
N ASP A 124 -18.03 34.29 -21.08
CA ASP A 124 -19.18 33.38 -20.99
C ASP A 124 -19.37 32.55 -19.70
N ALA A 125 -20.61 32.51 -19.21
CA ALA A 125 -20.99 31.98 -17.89
C ALA A 125 -20.73 30.47 -17.69
N GLY A 126 -20.30 29.74 -18.73
CA GLY A 126 -19.99 28.31 -18.70
C GLY A 126 -18.64 27.96 -18.06
N TRP A 127 -17.60 28.77 -18.25
CA TRP A 127 -16.23 28.47 -17.77
C TRP A 127 -16.08 28.65 -16.26
N ARG A 128 -16.97 29.42 -15.61
CA ARG A 128 -17.01 29.55 -14.14
C ARG A 128 -17.48 28.28 -13.42
N LYS A 129 -18.14 27.36 -14.13
CA LYS A 129 -18.70 26.13 -13.55
C LYS A 129 -17.73 24.95 -13.66
N LEU A 130 -16.79 24.98 -14.59
CA LEU A 130 -15.76 23.97 -14.74
C LEU A 130 -14.62 24.25 -13.78
N GLY A 131 -14.19 23.23 -13.04
CA GLY A 131 -13.02 23.27 -12.19
C GLY A 131 -12.03 22.18 -12.57
N VAL A 132 -10.73 22.48 -12.45
CA VAL A 132 -9.64 21.52 -12.68
C VAL A 132 -8.70 21.59 -11.49
N PHE A 133 -8.19 20.44 -11.07
CA PHE A 133 -7.23 20.35 -9.98
C PHE A 133 -6.14 19.32 -10.26
N ILE A 134 -5.02 19.53 -9.58
CA ILE A 134 -3.88 18.62 -9.53
C ILE A 134 -3.36 18.59 -8.10
N ASN A 135 -3.24 17.40 -7.53
CA ASN A 135 -2.75 17.16 -6.18
C ASN A 135 -1.59 16.18 -6.23
N GLY A 136 -0.61 16.36 -5.35
CA GLY A 136 0.51 15.45 -5.17
C GLY A 136 0.52 14.88 -3.75
N SER A 137 0.97 13.65 -3.60
CA SER A 137 1.09 13.00 -2.30
C SER A 137 2.45 12.37 -2.12
N ILE A 138 3.03 12.55 -0.94
CA ILE A 138 4.18 11.78 -0.48
C ILE A 138 3.88 11.25 0.92
N GLY A 139 4.25 10.01 1.21
CA GLY A 139 3.99 9.37 2.48
C GLY A 139 5.14 8.49 2.90
N PHE A 140 5.40 8.46 4.20
CA PHE A 140 6.35 7.55 4.84
C PHE A 140 5.64 6.87 6.01
N GLY A 141 5.87 5.58 6.19
CA GLY A 141 5.30 4.82 7.28
C GLY A 141 6.21 3.70 7.73
N GLU A 142 6.09 3.37 9.00
CA GLU A 142 6.74 2.23 9.63
C GLU A 142 5.62 1.34 10.18
N LYS A 143 5.65 0.04 9.85
CA LYS A 143 4.79 -0.96 10.48
C LYS A 143 5.62 -1.68 11.54
N GLU A 144 5.18 -1.63 12.79
CA GLU A 144 5.80 -2.41 13.86
C GLU A 144 5.52 -3.91 13.65
N GLY A 145 6.55 -4.74 13.84
CA GLY A 145 6.42 -6.18 13.80
C GLY A 145 5.63 -6.73 14.99
N THR A 146 4.97 -7.85 14.79
CA THR A 146 4.27 -8.63 15.82
C THR A 146 4.82 -10.07 15.83
N ASP A 147 4.36 -10.92 16.76
CA ASP A 147 4.71 -12.35 16.79
C ASP A 147 4.35 -13.12 15.50
N ARG A 148 3.62 -12.50 14.56
CA ARG A 148 3.11 -13.13 13.32
C ARG A 148 3.39 -12.33 12.06
N GLU A 149 3.97 -11.14 12.18
CA GLU A 149 4.17 -10.23 11.04
C GLU A 149 5.46 -9.44 11.24
N ASP A 150 6.35 -9.42 10.27
CA ASP A 150 7.56 -8.61 10.36
C ASP A 150 7.32 -7.11 10.27
N ALA A 151 8.28 -6.37 10.83
CA ALA A 151 8.34 -4.92 10.69
C ALA A 151 8.83 -4.55 9.28
N PHE A 152 8.23 -3.53 8.69
CA PHE A 152 8.71 -2.97 7.43
C PHE A 152 8.47 -1.47 7.36
N ASP A 153 9.32 -0.81 6.58
CA ASP A 153 9.19 0.59 6.25
C ASP A 153 8.67 0.70 4.82
N PHE A 154 7.86 1.72 4.56
CA PHE A 154 7.34 1.98 3.23
C PHE A 154 7.32 3.47 2.92
N ASP A 155 7.58 3.78 1.65
CA ASP A 155 7.38 5.11 1.10
C ASP A 155 6.40 5.08 -0.06
N THR A 156 5.65 6.17 -0.20
CA THR A 156 4.62 6.32 -1.21
C THR A 156 4.78 7.68 -1.87
N SER A 157 4.60 7.72 -3.18
CA SER A 157 4.48 8.97 -3.92
C SER A 157 3.36 8.85 -4.92
N GLY A 158 2.63 9.94 -5.16
CA GLY A 158 1.48 9.90 -6.05
C GLY A 158 1.08 11.24 -6.59
N ILE A 159 0.35 11.20 -7.70
CA ILE A 159 -0.22 12.36 -8.35
C ILE A 159 -1.65 12.07 -8.77
N THR A 160 -2.55 13.01 -8.50
CA THR A 160 -3.96 12.93 -8.89
C THR A 160 -4.31 14.17 -9.69
N VAL A 161 -4.96 13.97 -10.83
CA VAL A 161 -5.53 15.04 -11.65
C VAL A 161 -7.02 14.83 -11.77
N GLY A 162 -7.79 15.90 -11.80
CA GLY A 162 -9.22 15.77 -11.97
C GLY A 162 -9.91 17.03 -12.44
N VAL A 163 -11.18 16.83 -12.78
CA VAL A 163 -12.07 17.85 -13.32
C VAL A 163 -13.43 17.71 -12.64
N ASP A 164 -14.02 18.83 -12.28
CA ASP A 164 -15.39 18.89 -11.77
C ASP A 164 -16.22 19.95 -12.48
N TYR A 165 -17.53 19.75 -12.46
CA TYR A 165 -18.49 20.66 -13.03
C TYR A 165 -19.59 20.99 -12.01
N ARG A 166 -19.78 22.28 -11.78
CA ARG A 166 -20.84 22.82 -10.95
C ARG A 166 -22.15 22.88 -11.73
N LEU A 167 -22.95 21.83 -11.61
CA LEU A 167 -24.26 21.71 -12.25
C LEU A 167 -25.22 22.82 -11.78
N THR A 168 -25.27 23.06 -10.47
CA THR A 168 -26.07 24.11 -9.83
C THR A 168 -25.25 24.82 -8.75
N ASN A 169 -25.78 25.89 -8.13
CA ASN A 169 -25.10 26.52 -7.00
C ASN A 169 -24.95 25.60 -5.76
N GLN A 170 -25.63 24.45 -5.76
CA GLN A 170 -25.69 23.49 -4.66
C GLN A 170 -25.03 22.16 -5.00
N PHE A 171 -24.76 21.86 -6.28
CA PHE A 171 -24.35 20.52 -6.70
C PHE A 171 -23.14 20.55 -7.64
N VAL A 172 -22.13 19.75 -7.29
CA VAL A 172 -20.90 19.55 -8.04
C VAL A 172 -20.69 18.05 -8.25
N LEU A 173 -20.27 17.69 -9.46
CA LEU A 173 -19.81 16.34 -9.79
C LEU A 173 -18.43 16.43 -10.43
N GLY A 174 -17.57 15.45 -10.17
CA GLY A 174 -16.26 15.39 -10.79
C GLY A 174 -15.74 13.98 -10.95
N VAL A 175 -14.67 13.90 -11.74
CA VAL A 175 -13.90 12.68 -11.97
C VAL A 175 -12.44 13.00 -11.81
N ALA A 176 -11.66 12.02 -11.37
CA ALA A 176 -10.23 12.16 -11.19
C ALA A 176 -9.53 10.85 -11.51
N ALA A 177 -8.31 10.96 -12.01
CA ALA A 177 -7.41 9.84 -12.20
C ALA A 177 -6.14 10.06 -11.40
N GLY A 178 -5.57 9.00 -10.84
CA GLY A 178 -4.35 9.05 -10.07
C GLY A 178 -3.37 7.95 -10.45
N TYR A 179 -2.09 8.25 -10.27
CA TYR A 179 -1.01 7.28 -10.33
C TYR A 179 -0.22 7.35 -9.03
N ASN A 180 0.10 6.20 -8.45
CA ASN A 180 0.87 6.08 -7.23
C ASN A 180 2.01 5.07 -7.44
N LYS A 181 3.16 5.37 -6.87
CA LYS A 181 4.28 4.44 -6.76
C LYS A 181 4.59 4.21 -5.29
N LEU A 182 4.73 2.95 -4.90
CA LEU A 182 5.02 2.52 -3.54
C LEU A 182 6.24 1.62 -3.57
N GLY A 183 7.20 1.91 -2.70
CA GLY A 183 8.31 1.02 -2.41
C GLY A 183 8.23 0.56 -0.97
N SER A 184 8.54 -0.72 -0.73
CA SER A 184 8.72 -1.24 0.62
C SER A 184 9.98 -2.10 0.70
N ASP A 185 10.81 -1.78 1.68
CA ASP A 185 11.99 -2.57 2.04
C ASP A 185 11.66 -3.33 3.33
N ILE A 186 11.62 -4.66 3.25
CA ILE A 186 11.48 -5.50 4.45
C ILE A 186 12.84 -5.53 5.13
N VAL A 187 12.92 -4.93 6.33
CA VAL A 187 14.16 -4.70 7.04
C VAL A 187 14.80 -6.02 7.44
N HIS A 188 16.03 -6.27 6.96
CA HIS A 188 16.85 -7.40 7.42
C HIS A 188 17.01 -7.37 8.95
N THR A 189 16.63 -8.45 9.63
CA THR A 189 16.90 -8.65 11.05
C THR A 189 17.71 -9.93 11.28
N ALA A 190 18.11 -10.20 12.54
CA ALA A 190 18.80 -11.45 12.86
C ALA A 190 17.93 -12.71 12.63
N SER A 191 16.60 -12.53 12.48
CA SER A 191 15.63 -13.62 12.31
C SER A 191 14.99 -13.68 10.93
N VAL A 192 15.22 -12.68 10.08
CA VAL A 192 14.52 -12.49 8.79
C VAL A 192 15.53 -12.10 7.72
N SER A 193 15.58 -12.87 6.64
CA SER A 193 16.53 -12.65 5.55
C SER A 193 16.19 -11.48 4.63
N GLY A 194 15.05 -10.81 4.84
CA GLY A 194 14.62 -9.61 4.11
C GLY A 194 13.87 -9.92 2.81
N GLY A 195 13.45 -8.86 2.13
CA GLY A 195 12.66 -8.93 0.91
C GLY A 195 12.20 -7.52 0.50
N SER A 196 11.51 -7.43 -0.62
CA SER A 196 10.93 -6.17 -1.08
C SER A 196 9.61 -6.42 -1.79
N VAL A 197 8.70 -5.46 -1.63
CA VAL A 197 7.47 -5.40 -2.43
C VAL A 197 7.39 -4.00 -3.00
N ASP A 198 7.43 -3.90 -4.32
CA ASP A 198 7.20 -2.67 -5.06
C ASP A 198 5.80 -2.71 -5.68
N ALA A 199 5.13 -1.56 -5.75
CA ALA A 199 3.82 -1.47 -6.40
C ALA A 199 3.65 -0.19 -7.23
N ASP A 200 3.05 -0.35 -8.41
CA ASP A 200 2.57 0.72 -9.25
C ASP A 200 1.03 0.67 -9.30
N GLY A 201 0.38 1.76 -8.91
CA GLY A 201 -1.07 1.82 -8.74
C GLY A 201 -1.74 2.88 -9.59
N TYR A 202 -2.79 2.50 -10.33
CA TYR A 202 -3.63 3.40 -11.12
C TYR A 202 -5.03 3.47 -10.52
N SER A 203 -5.55 4.68 -10.40
CA SER A 203 -6.87 4.89 -9.80
C SER A 203 -7.77 5.77 -10.65
N LEU A 204 -9.06 5.47 -10.61
CA LEU A 204 -10.12 6.27 -11.22
C LEU A 204 -11.21 6.51 -10.19
N SER A 205 -11.53 7.78 -9.96
CA SER A 205 -12.50 8.22 -8.96
C SER A 205 -13.64 9.01 -9.59
N GLY A 206 -14.85 8.76 -9.12
CA GLY A 206 -16.02 9.61 -9.35
C GLY A 206 -16.48 10.20 -8.02
N TYR A 207 -16.68 11.52 -7.96
CA TYR A 207 -17.05 12.19 -6.72
C TYR A 207 -18.15 13.23 -6.92
N GLY A 208 -18.85 13.54 -5.83
CA GLY A 208 -19.94 14.49 -5.81
C GLY A 208 -20.04 15.23 -4.49
N LEU A 209 -20.60 16.43 -4.56
CA LEU A 209 -20.83 17.31 -3.42
C LEU A 209 -22.15 18.04 -3.59
N TYR A 210 -22.98 17.97 -2.56
CA TYR A 210 -24.27 18.62 -2.48
C TYR A 210 -24.37 19.49 -1.22
N TYR A 211 -24.85 20.72 -1.39
CA TYR A 211 -25.10 21.67 -0.31
C TYR A 211 -26.57 21.96 -0.16
N LEU A 212 -26.99 22.06 1.09
CA LEU A 212 -28.32 22.50 1.49
C LEU A 212 -28.18 23.47 2.66
N ASP A 213 -28.10 24.76 2.36
CA ASP A 213 -27.84 25.85 3.32
C ASP A 213 -26.55 25.60 4.13
N ASN A 214 -26.71 25.23 5.40
CA ASN A 214 -25.62 24.92 6.31
C ASN A 214 -25.26 23.43 6.34
N PHE A 215 -26.00 22.57 5.64
CA PHE A 215 -25.74 21.15 5.56
C PHE A 215 -25.01 20.81 4.25
N TYR A 216 -24.11 19.84 4.29
CA TYR A 216 -23.48 19.30 3.10
C TYR A 216 -23.41 17.78 3.15
N VAL A 217 -23.43 17.17 1.97
CA VAL A 217 -23.13 15.76 1.76
C VAL A 217 -22.16 15.65 0.60
N ASN A 218 -21.08 14.92 0.78
CA ASN A 218 -20.22 14.50 -0.30
C ASN A 218 -20.07 12.99 -0.33
N GLY A 219 -19.60 12.50 -1.47
CA GLY A 219 -19.19 11.12 -1.59
C GLY A 219 -18.28 10.91 -2.77
N VAL A 220 -17.54 9.82 -2.71
CA VAL A 220 -16.63 9.38 -3.77
C VAL A 220 -16.62 7.86 -3.82
N ILE A 221 -16.52 7.36 -5.04
CA ILE A 221 -16.20 5.97 -5.34
C ILE A 221 -14.89 5.96 -6.13
N THR A 222 -13.99 5.06 -5.79
CA THR A 222 -12.69 4.91 -6.43
C THR A 222 -12.49 3.44 -6.77
N TYR A 223 -12.05 3.18 -7.99
CA TYR A 223 -11.47 1.91 -8.38
C TYR A 223 -9.96 2.08 -8.52
N THR A 224 -9.19 1.17 -7.95
CA THR A 224 -7.73 1.16 -8.02
C THR A 224 -7.26 -0.22 -8.46
N SER A 225 -6.36 -0.25 -9.43
CA SER A 225 -5.64 -1.46 -9.83
C SER A 225 -4.15 -1.25 -9.55
N ASN A 226 -3.48 -2.26 -9.00
CA ASN A 226 -2.05 -2.19 -8.72
C ASN A 226 -1.34 -3.42 -9.25
N ASP A 227 -0.17 -3.20 -9.82
CA ASP A 227 0.78 -4.24 -10.21
C ASP A 227 1.84 -4.33 -9.10
N TYR A 228 2.17 -5.53 -8.63
CA TYR A 228 3.17 -5.78 -7.60
C TYR A 228 4.34 -6.60 -8.14
N ASP A 229 5.55 -6.18 -7.82
CA ASP A 229 6.78 -6.96 -7.95
C ASP A 229 7.24 -7.39 -6.55
N ILE A 230 7.38 -8.69 -6.34
CA ILE A 230 7.64 -9.31 -5.03
C ILE A 230 8.98 -10.04 -5.09
N GLU A 231 9.87 -9.73 -4.16
CA GLU A 231 11.09 -10.49 -3.89
C GLU A 231 11.13 -10.96 -2.44
N ARG A 232 11.13 -12.27 -2.25
CA ARG A 232 11.31 -12.92 -0.95
C ARG A 232 12.67 -13.59 -0.89
N ARG A 233 13.44 -13.31 0.15
CA ARG A 233 14.71 -14.01 0.36
C ARG A 233 14.48 -15.23 1.26
N VAL A 234 15.20 -16.31 0.98
CA VAL A 234 15.13 -17.56 1.74
C VAL A 234 16.54 -17.96 2.13
N VAL A 235 16.87 -17.82 3.42
CA VAL A 235 18.20 -18.17 3.95
C VAL A 235 18.07 -19.27 5.00
N ILE A 236 18.59 -20.45 4.66
CA ILE A 236 18.72 -21.55 5.62
C ILE A 236 20.20 -21.77 5.85
N LEU A 237 20.69 -21.28 6.99
CA LEU A 237 22.09 -21.43 7.40
C LEU A 237 22.45 -22.92 7.56
N SER A 238 23.76 -23.21 7.47
CA SER A 238 24.27 -24.54 7.80
C SER A 238 25.65 -24.42 8.44
N ASN A 239 25.75 -24.92 9.67
CA ASN A 239 27.00 -25.12 10.39
C ASN A 239 27.58 -26.53 10.14
N ASN A 240 26.89 -27.35 9.34
CA ASN A 240 27.37 -28.66 8.91
C ASN A 240 28.22 -28.52 7.63
N PRO A 241 29.52 -28.88 7.65
CA PRO A 241 30.41 -28.72 6.49
C PRO A 241 30.02 -29.59 5.28
N SER A 242 29.14 -30.58 5.47
CA SER A 242 28.67 -31.49 4.41
C SER A 242 27.39 -31.00 3.72
N ILE A 243 26.73 -29.97 4.27
CA ILE A 243 25.46 -29.44 3.76
C ILE A 243 25.65 -27.95 3.48
N PRO A 244 25.48 -27.49 2.23
CA PRO A 244 25.64 -26.07 1.93
C PRO A 244 24.49 -25.25 2.52
N THR A 245 24.79 -24.02 2.93
CA THR A 245 23.79 -22.99 3.19
C THR A 245 22.91 -22.77 1.96
N ILE A 246 21.60 -22.67 2.18
CA ILE A 246 20.65 -22.24 1.16
C ILE A 246 20.52 -20.73 1.27
N ASN A 247 20.69 -20.04 0.16
CA ASN A 247 20.46 -18.61 0.03
C ASN A 247 19.90 -18.37 -1.37
N ARG A 248 18.59 -18.16 -1.46
CA ARG A 248 17.86 -18.04 -2.73
C ARG A 248 16.88 -16.87 -2.64
N THR A 249 16.57 -16.30 -3.81
CA THR A 249 15.51 -15.30 -3.94
C THR A 249 14.36 -15.93 -4.72
N ALA A 250 13.17 -15.88 -4.12
CA ALA A 250 11.92 -16.20 -4.75
C ALA A 250 11.30 -14.90 -5.28
N SER A 251 10.99 -14.84 -6.57
CA SER A 251 10.42 -13.67 -7.23
C SER A 251 9.05 -14.01 -7.79
N ALA A 252 8.09 -13.11 -7.63
CA ALA A 252 6.74 -13.20 -8.17
C ALA A 252 6.21 -11.83 -8.60
N ASN A 253 5.24 -11.86 -9.51
CA ASN A 253 4.44 -10.69 -9.85
C ASN A 253 2.98 -11.05 -9.58
N THR A 254 2.21 -10.10 -9.06
CA THR A 254 0.77 -10.25 -8.89
C THR A 254 0.07 -8.91 -9.07
N ASP A 255 -1.24 -8.94 -9.20
CA ASP A 255 -2.08 -7.76 -9.38
C ASP A 255 -3.11 -7.67 -8.24
N SER A 256 -3.62 -6.46 -7.98
CA SER A 256 -4.80 -6.28 -7.12
C SER A 256 -5.81 -5.34 -7.74
N ASP A 257 -7.07 -5.63 -7.44
CA ASP A 257 -8.22 -4.79 -7.74
C ASP A 257 -8.87 -4.31 -6.44
N GLN A 258 -9.24 -3.03 -6.42
CA GLN A 258 -9.78 -2.41 -5.23
C GLN A 258 -10.98 -1.53 -5.56
N ILE A 259 -11.97 -1.56 -4.68
CA ILE A 259 -13.10 -0.64 -4.70
C ILE A 259 -13.18 0.05 -3.35
N ALA A 260 -13.05 1.38 -3.37
CA ALA A 260 -13.22 2.24 -2.22
C ALA A 260 -14.46 3.12 -2.36
N PHE A 261 -15.19 3.29 -1.27
CA PHE A 261 -16.32 4.21 -1.17
C PHE A 261 -16.20 5.04 0.09
N SER A 262 -16.42 6.34 -0.05
CA SER A 262 -16.51 7.26 1.09
C SER A 262 -17.71 8.17 0.94
N ALA A 263 -18.42 8.40 2.05
CA ALA A 263 -19.50 9.37 2.14
C ALA A 263 -19.36 10.19 3.42
N THR A 264 -19.43 11.51 3.29
CA THR A 264 -19.39 12.44 4.43
C THR A 264 -20.64 13.30 4.43
N ALA A 265 -21.25 13.46 5.59
CA ALA A 265 -22.32 14.42 5.83
C ALA A 265 -21.92 15.34 6.99
N GLY A 266 -22.17 16.64 6.86
CA GLY A 266 -21.80 17.61 7.89
C GLY A 266 -22.70 18.82 7.93
N TYR A 267 -22.62 19.55 9.04
CA TYR A 267 -23.34 20.79 9.25
C TYR A 267 -22.38 21.89 9.65
N GLU A 268 -22.37 23.00 8.92
CA GLU A 268 -21.47 24.12 9.09
C GLU A 268 -22.15 25.26 9.88
N LEU A 269 -21.61 25.60 11.05
CA LEU A 269 -21.99 26.76 11.83
C LEU A 269 -20.93 27.83 11.66
N SER A 270 -21.34 28.99 11.12
CA SER A 270 -20.47 30.16 11.01
C SER A 270 -20.88 31.21 12.04
N ARG A 271 -19.94 31.63 12.90
CA ARG A 271 -20.09 32.73 13.85
C ARG A 271 -18.84 33.63 13.80
N GLU A 272 -19.03 34.87 13.32
CA GLU A 272 -17.94 35.83 13.08
C GLU A 272 -16.85 35.24 12.17
N ALA A 273 -15.61 35.19 12.63
CA ALA A 273 -14.47 34.61 11.89
C ALA A 273 -14.32 33.09 12.11
N TRP A 274 -15.22 32.45 12.84
CA TRP A 274 -15.16 31.03 13.16
C TRP A 274 -16.19 30.23 12.37
N THR A 275 -15.72 29.14 11.77
CA THR A 275 -16.56 28.13 11.14
C THR A 275 -16.26 26.79 11.82
N PHE A 276 -17.29 26.15 12.38
CA PHE A 276 -17.17 24.87 13.07
C PHE A 276 -18.44 24.05 12.89
N GLY A 277 -18.38 22.75 13.11
CA GLY A 277 -19.59 21.95 13.11
C GLY A 277 -19.35 20.45 13.11
N PRO A 278 -20.37 19.66 13.45
CA PRO A 278 -20.26 18.22 13.46
C PRO A 278 -20.26 17.68 12.03
N TYR A 279 -19.53 16.58 11.84
CA TYR A 279 -19.62 15.76 10.64
C TYR A 279 -19.60 14.27 11.00
N ALA A 280 -20.13 13.46 10.10
CA ALA A 280 -20.06 12.02 10.14
C ALA A 280 -19.55 11.52 8.80
N ARG A 281 -18.73 10.48 8.83
CA ARG A 281 -18.11 9.87 7.66
C ARG A 281 -18.24 8.35 7.72
N LEU A 282 -18.48 7.75 6.57
CA LEU A 282 -18.46 6.32 6.35
C LEU A 282 -17.45 6.02 5.25
N ASP A 283 -16.54 5.09 5.52
CA ASP A 283 -15.55 4.60 4.57
C ASP A 283 -15.70 3.08 4.42
N TYR A 284 -15.55 2.59 3.20
CA TYR A 284 -15.54 1.18 2.84
C TYR A 284 -14.41 0.95 1.84
N LEU A 285 -13.67 -0.14 2.03
CA LEU A 285 -12.60 -0.57 1.16
C LEU A 285 -12.68 -2.09 1.01
N ASP A 286 -12.75 -2.53 -0.24
CA ASP A 286 -12.62 -3.92 -0.65
C ASP A 286 -11.36 -4.06 -1.48
N VAL A 287 -10.54 -5.06 -1.19
CA VAL A 287 -9.28 -5.35 -1.85
C VAL A 287 -9.25 -6.82 -2.19
N ASP A 288 -9.07 -7.12 -3.46
CA ASP A 288 -8.85 -8.47 -3.98
C ASP A 288 -7.44 -8.52 -4.58
N ILE A 289 -6.62 -9.48 -4.13
CA ILE A 289 -5.24 -9.66 -4.60
C ILE A 289 -5.20 -11.02 -5.27
N ASP A 290 -4.72 -11.05 -6.51
CA ASP A 290 -4.63 -12.27 -7.28
C ASP A 290 -3.61 -13.25 -6.67
N GLY A 291 -3.88 -14.55 -6.83
CA GLY A 291 -2.93 -15.60 -6.50
C GLY A 291 -1.74 -15.61 -7.46
N TYR A 292 -0.55 -15.95 -6.96
CA TYR A 292 0.67 -15.99 -7.74
C TYR A 292 1.55 -17.20 -7.40
N THR A 293 2.51 -17.46 -8.28
CA THR A 293 3.51 -18.51 -8.08
C THR A 293 4.90 -17.91 -8.17
N GLU A 294 5.69 -18.11 -7.12
CA GLU A 294 7.06 -17.66 -7.08
C GLU A 294 7.99 -18.49 -7.99
N THR A 295 9.09 -17.88 -8.39
CA THR A 295 10.14 -18.51 -9.19
C THR A 295 11.52 -18.15 -8.66
N GLY A 296 12.57 -18.88 -9.04
CA GLY A 296 13.96 -18.57 -8.64
C GLY A 296 14.46 -19.27 -7.38
N ALA A 297 13.59 -19.74 -6.48
CA ALA A 297 13.96 -20.45 -5.25
C ALA A 297 13.82 -21.98 -5.30
N GLY A 298 13.48 -22.56 -6.46
CA GLY A 298 13.44 -24.02 -6.66
C GLY A 298 12.28 -24.68 -5.91
N GLY A 299 12.57 -25.69 -5.10
CA GLY A 299 11.58 -26.34 -4.24
C GLY A 299 10.98 -25.43 -3.15
N LEU A 300 11.61 -24.28 -2.90
CA LEU A 300 11.20 -23.31 -1.89
C LEU A 300 10.32 -22.18 -2.45
N ASN A 301 9.97 -22.26 -3.75
CA ASN A 301 8.94 -21.39 -4.33
C ASN A 301 7.57 -21.70 -3.70
N LEU A 302 6.79 -20.66 -3.44
CA LEU A 302 5.42 -20.77 -2.96
C LEU A 302 4.41 -20.57 -4.09
N GLN A 303 3.25 -21.19 -3.92
CA GLN A 303 2.05 -20.93 -4.72
C GLN A 303 0.97 -20.41 -3.77
N VAL A 304 0.56 -19.17 -4.00
CA VAL A 304 -0.55 -18.51 -3.32
C VAL A 304 -1.77 -18.59 -4.24
N ASN A 305 -2.93 -18.97 -3.70
CA ASN A 305 -4.17 -19.14 -4.46
C ASN A 305 -5.29 -18.32 -3.84
#